data_AF-A0A1B6EWC4-F1
#
_entry.id   AF-A0A1B6EWC4-F1
#
_cell.length_a   1.000
_cell.length_b   1.000
_cell.length_c   1.000
_cell.angle_alpha   90.00
_cell.angle_beta   90.00
_cell.angle_gamma   90.00
#
_symmetry.space_group_name_H-M   'P 1'
#
loop_
_entity.id
_entity.type
_entity.pdbx_description
1 polymer ?
#
loop_
_entity_poly.entity_id
_entity_poly.type
_entity_poly.pdbx_seq_one_letter_code
_entity_poly.pdbx_strand_id
1 'polypeptide(L)'
;GDPEVACSESSNTTHQFRTDFPRPDMVVSCLSDGVQVEIHITEKGFNGVLYVKGHSKDEQCRRVVTLPSDSVPRTEIFKVNFGTCGLIHVNGQASFVLVIQKHPKLVTYKAQAYHIKCVYTTGEQNVTLGFNVSMLTTAGTIANTGPPPTCSMRIVTHTGQEINSAEIGDNLMLQVDVQPSSIYGGFARSCVAKTMEDSVENEYIVTDENGCATDPSIFGEWDYNPETQSLLAGFNAFKFPSSDNIRFQCNIRVCFGKCQPVNCR
;
A
#
# COMPACT_ATOMS: atom_id res chain seq x y z
N GLY A 1 -31.11 -55.23 23.70
CA GLY A 1 -31.07 -53.99 24.48
C GLY A 1 -29.63 -53.74 24.84
N ASP A 2 -29.13 -52.53 24.94
CA ASP A 2 -29.70 -51.19 24.81
C ASP A 2 -28.45 -50.29 24.79
N PRO A 3 -28.37 -49.22 23.99
CA PRO A 3 -27.22 -48.33 23.99
C PRO A 3 -27.45 -47.24 25.06
N GLU A 4 -26.99 -47.44 26.29
CA GLU A 4 -26.80 -46.35 27.25
C GLU A 4 -26.06 -46.85 28.51
N VAL A 5 -24.75 -46.62 28.58
CA VAL A 5 -24.07 -46.43 29.87
C VAL A 5 -23.13 -45.24 29.75
N ALA A 6 -23.50 -44.22 30.53
CA ALA A 6 -22.91 -42.93 30.78
C ALA A 6 -21.37 -42.84 30.75
N CYS A 7 -20.89 -41.71 30.20
CA CYS A 7 -19.57 -41.16 30.46
C CYS A 7 -19.39 -40.92 31.97
N SER A 8 -18.42 -41.61 32.58
CA SER A 8 -17.85 -41.21 33.87
C SER A 8 -16.50 -40.55 33.63
N GLU A 9 -16.43 -39.25 33.92
CA GLU A 9 -15.20 -38.49 34.01
C GLU A 9 -14.26 -39.08 35.06
N SER A 10 -12.99 -39.33 34.68
CA SER A 10 -11.82 -38.79 35.39
C SER A 10 -10.53 -39.43 34.88
N SER A 11 -9.76 -38.69 34.11
CA SER A 11 -8.37 -38.34 34.46
C SER A 11 -7.76 -37.54 33.32
N ASN A 12 -7.31 -36.33 33.70
CA ASN A 12 -6.56 -35.39 32.88
C ASN A 12 -5.49 -36.06 32.03
N THR A 13 -5.76 -36.20 30.74
CA THR A 13 -4.73 -36.22 29.72
C THR A 13 -5.04 -35.08 28.76
N THR A 14 -4.45 -33.93 29.07
CA THR A 14 -4.29 -32.84 28.10
C THR A 14 -3.51 -33.42 26.92
N HIS A 15 -4.23 -33.85 25.88
CA HIS A 15 -3.67 -33.98 24.54
C HIS A 15 -3.27 -32.58 24.09
N GLN A 16 -2.08 -32.15 24.50
CA GLN A 16 -1.40 -31.02 23.92
C GLN A 16 -1.11 -31.39 22.47
N PHE A 17 -1.98 -30.95 21.56
CA PHE A 17 -1.59 -30.79 20.17
C PHE A 17 -0.34 -29.90 20.17
N ARG A 18 0.81 -30.49 19.84
CA ARG A 18 2.08 -29.77 19.69
C ARG A 18 1.91 -28.78 18.54
N THR A 19 1.59 -27.52 18.85
CA THR A 19 1.56 -26.42 17.87
C THR A 19 2.86 -25.64 17.82
N ASP A 20 3.86 -25.95 18.65
CA ASP A 20 5.17 -25.30 18.59
C ASP A 20 6.03 -25.90 17.48
N PHE A 21 5.69 -25.55 16.24
CA PHE A 21 6.74 -25.39 15.24
C PHE A 21 7.58 -24.19 15.66
N PRO A 22 8.90 -24.32 15.84
CA PRO A 22 9.77 -23.19 16.13
C PRO A 22 9.49 -22.10 15.10
N ARG A 23 9.10 -20.90 15.57
CA ARG A 23 8.98 -19.75 14.66
C ARG A 23 10.35 -19.57 14.04
N PRO A 24 10.47 -19.60 12.70
CA PRO A 24 11.74 -19.25 12.09
C PRO A 24 12.03 -17.78 12.41
N ASP A 25 13.30 -17.46 12.63
CA ASP A 25 13.76 -16.08 12.73
C ASP A 25 13.65 -15.41 11.35
N MET A 26 12.44 -15.03 10.98
CA MET A 26 12.14 -14.29 9.77
C MET A 26 11.54 -12.93 10.11
N VAL A 27 12.09 -11.89 9.49
CA VAL A 27 11.57 -10.52 9.60
C VAL A 27 10.88 -10.17 8.28
N VAL A 28 9.63 -9.71 8.35
CA VAL A 28 8.85 -9.30 7.17
C VAL A 28 8.82 -7.78 7.09
N SER A 29 9.32 -7.25 5.99
CA SER A 29 9.37 -5.82 5.66
C SER A 29 8.40 -5.52 4.52
N CYS A 30 7.31 -4.82 4.81
CA CYS A 30 6.32 -4.41 3.80
C CYS A 30 6.80 -3.11 3.17
N LEU A 31 7.35 -3.21 1.96
CA LEU A 31 7.98 -2.11 1.24
C LEU A 31 7.01 -1.48 0.25
N SER A 32 7.49 -0.42 -0.41
CA SER A 32 6.70 0.33 -1.35
C SER A 32 6.55 -0.29 -2.74
N ASP A 33 7.34 -1.28 -3.05
CA ASP A 33 7.34 -1.97 -4.34
C ASP A 33 7.10 -3.47 -4.19
N GLY A 34 6.81 -3.94 -2.97
CA GLY A 34 6.52 -5.32 -2.68
C GLY A 34 6.74 -5.70 -1.22
N VAL A 35 6.98 -6.99 -0.99
CA VAL A 35 7.22 -7.57 0.33
C VAL A 35 8.61 -8.18 0.37
N GLN A 36 9.40 -7.77 1.35
CA GLN A 36 10.73 -8.31 1.63
C GLN A 36 10.67 -9.22 2.85
N VAL A 37 11.28 -10.39 2.76
CA VAL A 37 11.42 -11.33 3.87
C VAL A 37 12.90 -11.55 4.11
N GLU A 38 13.36 -11.22 5.31
CA GLU A 38 14.71 -11.52 5.79
C GLU A 38 14.70 -12.84 6.54
N ILE A 39 15.47 -13.80 6.05
CA ILE A 39 15.45 -15.19 6.51
C ILE A 39 16.79 -15.48 7.17
N HIS A 40 16.80 -15.69 8.48
CA HIS A 40 18.01 -16.03 9.22
C HIS A 40 18.26 -17.55 9.16
N ILE A 41 19.22 -17.95 8.34
CA ILE A 41 19.63 -19.34 8.16
C ILE A 41 20.72 -19.67 9.17
N THR A 42 20.36 -20.41 10.21
CA THR A 42 21.27 -20.83 11.29
C THR A 42 21.80 -22.25 11.11
N GLU A 43 21.25 -23.03 10.16
CA GLU A 43 21.70 -24.38 9.85
C GLU A 43 23.01 -24.37 9.04
N LYS A 44 24.05 -25.00 9.59
CA LYS A 44 25.33 -25.21 8.89
C LYS A 44 25.14 -26.08 7.66
N GLY A 45 25.83 -25.76 6.57
CA GLY A 45 25.76 -26.56 5.34
C GLY A 45 24.40 -26.51 4.62
N PHE A 46 23.58 -25.48 4.87
CA PHE A 46 22.27 -25.35 4.24
C PHE A 46 22.40 -25.39 2.71
N ASN A 47 21.74 -26.35 2.06
CA ASN A 47 21.69 -26.44 0.60
C ASN A 47 20.23 -26.63 0.18
N GLY A 48 19.58 -25.52 -0.16
CA GLY A 48 18.15 -25.47 -0.34
C GLY A 48 17.69 -24.43 -1.35
N VAL A 49 16.38 -24.35 -1.50
CA VAL A 49 15.71 -23.43 -2.43
C VAL A 49 14.56 -22.74 -1.70
N LEU A 50 14.48 -21.43 -1.85
CA LEU A 50 13.39 -20.57 -1.41
C LEU A 50 12.55 -20.21 -2.64
N TYR A 51 11.23 -20.33 -2.57
CA TYR A 51 10.38 -19.91 -3.68
C TYR A 51 8.95 -19.60 -3.27
N VAL A 52 8.23 -18.86 -4.11
CA VAL A 52 6.78 -18.65 -3.91
C VAL A 52 6.00 -19.87 -4.43
N LYS A 53 5.07 -20.38 -3.60
CA LYS A 53 4.23 -21.53 -3.96
C LYS A 53 3.53 -21.30 -5.30
N GLY A 54 3.68 -22.26 -6.22
CA GLY A 54 3.12 -22.16 -7.58
C GLY A 54 4.05 -21.49 -8.61
N HIS A 55 5.13 -20.84 -8.16
CA HIS A 55 6.05 -20.07 -9.01
C HIS A 55 7.50 -20.57 -8.93
N SER A 56 7.73 -21.83 -8.53
CA SER A 56 9.09 -22.40 -8.38
C SER A 56 9.89 -22.49 -9.68
N LYS A 57 9.24 -22.45 -10.85
CA LYS A 57 9.93 -22.47 -12.15
C LYS A 57 10.48 -21.09 -12.55
N ASP A 58 9.90 -20.03 -12.00
CA ASP A 58 10.30 -18.66 -12.27
C ASP A 58 11.55 -18.29 -11.47
N GLU A 59 12.59 -17.83 -12.13
CA GLU A 59 13.86 -17.47 -11.49
C GLU A 59 13.75 -16.19 -10.66
N GLN A 60 12.81 -15.30 -10.97
CA GLN A 60 12.54 -14.11 -10.16
C GLN A 60 11.85 -14.46 -8.84
N CYS A 61 11.14 -15.58 -8.81
CA CYS A 61 10.38 -16.08 -7.66
C CYS A 61 11.05 -17.26 -6.96
N ARG A 62 12.31 -17.56 -7.33
CA ARG A 62 13.12 -18.67 -6.82
C ARG A 62 14.51 -18.17 -6.44
N ARG A 63 15.00 -18.58 -5.28
CA ARG A 63 16.38 -18.37 -4.84
C ARG A 63 16.99 -19.69 -4.39
N VAL A 64 18.10 -20.08 -5.01
CA VAL A 64 18.92 -21.20 -4.54
C VAL A 64 19.92 -20.67 -3.52
N VAL A 65 20.03 -21.32 -2.37
CA VAL A 65 20.95 -20.94 -1.29
C VAL A 65 21.80 -22.14 -0.93
N THR A 66 23.11 -21.97 -1.04
CA THR A 66 24.10 -22.99 -0.69
C THR A 66 25.13 -22.39 0.25
N LEU A 67 25.20 -22.92 1.47
CA LEU A 67 26.16 -22.55 2.51
C LEU A 67 27.18 -23.68 2.70
N PRO A 68 28.47 -23.38 2.86
CA PRO A 68 29.48 -24.36 3.25
C PRO A 68 29.18 -25.01 4.61
N SER A 69 29.71 -26.21 4.85
CA SER A 69 29.50 -26.94 6.11
C SER A 69 30.06 -26.23 7.35
N ASP A 70 31.01 -25.30 7.15
CA ASP A 70 31.66 -24.52 8.23
C ASP A 70 31.17 -23.06 8.28
N SER A 71 30.02 -22.76 7.66
CA SER A 71 29.50 -21.39 7.57
C SER A 71 28.93 -20.87 8.90
N VAL A 72 29.18 -19.59 9.15
CA VAL A 72 28.47 -18.76 10.15
C VAL A 72 27.00 -18.59 9.70
N PRO A 73 26.03 -18.39 10.62
CA PRO A 73 24.66 -18.04 10.25
C PRO A 73 24.60 -16.91 9.23
N ARG A 74 23.71 -17.02 8.23
CA ARG A 74 23.55 -16.04 7.14
C ARG A 74 22.12 -15.55 7.07
N THR A 75 21.94 -14.26 6.87
CA THR A 75 20.64 -13.67 6.53
C THR A 75 20.47 -13.60 5.02
N GLU A 76 19.41 -14.21 4.50
CA GLU A 76 19.01 -14.12 3.09
C GLU A 76 17.82 -13.17 2.93
N ILE A 77 17.92 -12.25 1.97
CA ILE A 77 16.86 -11.30 1.65
C ILE A 77 16.10 -11.81 0.44
N PHE A 78 14.81 -12.13 0.63
CA PHE A 78 13.90 -12.61 -0.42
C PHE A 78 12.79 -11.58 -0.63
N LYS A 79 12.84 -10.87 -1.77
CA LYS A 79 11.89 -9.81 -2.11
C LYS A 79 10.95 -10.26 -3.23
N VAL A 80 9.66 -10.05 -3.03
CA VAL A 80 8.60 -10.31 -4.00
C VAL A 80 7.92 -8.99 -4.32
N ASN A 81 7.99 -8.57 -5.59
CA ASN A 81 7.41 -7.30 -6.02
C ASN A 81 5.89 -7.43 -6.23
N PHE A 82 5.18 -6.31 -6.27
CA PHE A 82 3.77 -6.32 -6.64
C PHE A 82 3.57 -6.75 -8.10
N GLY A 83 2.48 -7.49 -8.34
CA GLY A 83 2.14 -8.00 -9.67
C GLY A 83 3.01 -9.17 -10.14
N THR A 84 3.98 -9.63 -9.35
CA THR A 84 4.85 -10.77 -9.69
C THR A 84 4.63 -11.94 -8.74
N CYS A 85 5.12 -13.13 -9.13
CA CYS A 85 5.15 -14.35 -8.31
C CYS A 85 3.80 -14.79 -7.71
N GLY A 86 2.67 -14.37 -8.29
CA GLY A 86 1.34 -14.70 -7.78
C GLY A 86 1.02 -14.06 -6.42
N LEU A 87 1.68 -12.96 -6.07
CA LEU A 87 1.35 -12.16 -4.89
C LEU A 87 -0.08 -11.63 -5.03
N ILE A 88 -0.96 -12.09 -4.13
CA ILE A 88 -2.38 -11.73 -4.13
C ILE A 88 -2.56 -10.48 -3.27
N HIS A 89 -3.23 -9.47 -3.82
CA HIS A 89 -3.59 -8.25 -3.10
C HIS A 89 -5.12 -8.04 -3.12
N VAL A 90 -5.76 -8.08 -1.95
CA VAL A 90 -7.21 -7.89 -1.79
C VAL A 90 -7.46 -7.03 -0.54
N ASN A 91 -8.27 -5.98 -0.65
CA ASN A 91 -8.70 -5.12 0.46
C ASN A 91 -7.56 -4.57 1.33
N GLY A 92 -6.48 -4.09 0.71
CA GLY A 92 -5.30 -3.57 1.43
C GLY A 92 -4.40 -4.65 2.02
N GLN A 93 -4.70 -5.94 1.83
CA GLN A 93 -3.85 -7.03 2.30
C GLN A 93 -3.11 -7.68 1.13
N ALA A 94 -1.79 -7.66 1.19
CA ALA A 94 -0.92 -8.36 0.25
C ALA A 94 -0.43 -9.67 0.89
N SER A 95 -0.51 -10.79 0.16
CA SER A 95 -0.15 -12.10 0.72
C SER A 95 0.38 -13.09 -0.32
N PHE A 96 1.29 -13.94 0.13
CA PHE A 96 1.82 -15.06 -0.65
C PHE A 96 2.33 -16.17 0.26
N VAL A 97 2.59 -17.35 -0.29
CA VAL A 97 3.15 -18.48 0.47
C VAL A 97 4.61 -18.69 0.07
N LEU A 98 5.52 -18.40 0.99
CA LEU A 98 6.96 -18.68 0.85
C LEU A 98 7.23 -20.14 1.23
N VAL A 99 7.90 -20.88 0.36
CA VAL A 99 8.32 -22.26 0.60
C VAL A 99 9.83 -22.31 0.79
N ILE A 100 10.27 -22.87 1.91
CA ILE A 100 11.67 -23.15 2.23
C ILE A 100 11.91 -24.64 2.07
N GLN A 101 12.64 -25.00 1.02
CA GLN A 101 12.97 -26.39 0.68
C GLN A 101 14.43 -26.69 1.03
N LYS A 102 14.67 -27.56 2.01
CA LYS A 102 16.03 -27.90 2.51
C LYS A 102 16.82 -28.89 1.65
N HIS A 103 16.38 -29.14 0.42
CA HIS A 103 17.10 -29.99 -0.54
C HIS A 103 17.00 -29.35 -1.93
N PRO A 104 18.06 -29.30 -2.74
CA PRO A 104 18.07 -28.52 -3.98
C PRO A 104 17.12 -29.04 -5.08
N LYS A 105 16.75 -30.33 -5.04
CA LYS A 105 15.97 -30.98 -6.11
C LYS A 105 14.64 -31.60 -5.68
N LEU A 106 14.42 -31.81 -4.39
CA LEU A 106 13.30 -32.62 -3.89
C LEU A 106 12.61 -31.88 -2.74
N VAL A 107 11.28 -31.80 -2.81
CA VAL A 107 10.46 -31.39 -1.68
C VAL A 107 10.38 -32.58 -0.72
N THR A 108 10.79 -32.39 0.53
CA THR A 108 10.76 -33.43 1.56
C THR A 108 9.84 -33.02 2.70
N TYR A 109 9.59 -33.91 3.65
CA TYR A 109 8.82 -33.62 4.87
C TYR A 109 9.42 -32.50 5.75
N LYS A 110 10.68 -32.11 5.49
CA LYS A 110 11.34 -30.97 6.16
C LYS A 110 11.10 -29.64 5.46
N ALA A 111 10.39 -29.61 4.32
CA ALA A 111 10.03 -28.38 3.66
C ALA A 111 8.98 -27.63 4.49
N GLN A 112 9.17 -26.33 4.65
CA GLN A 112 8.28 -25.47 5.44
C GLN A 112 7.63 -24.45 4.51
N ALA A 113 6.35 -24.20 4.70
CA ALA A 113 5.60 -23.21 3.94
C ALA A 113 5.04 -22.16 4.90
N TYR A 114 5.33 -20.89 4.61
CA TYR A 114 4.95 -19.74 5.44
C TYR A 114 4.00 -18.85 4.67
N HIS A 115 2.84 -18.56 5.27
CA HIS A 115 1.90 -17.61 4.70
C HIS A 115 2.30 -16.20 5.14
N ILE A 116 2.94 -15.45 4.24
CA ILE A 116 3.38 -14.08 4.48
C ILE A 116 2.20 -13.14 4.19
N LYS A 117 1.94 -12.21 5.11
CA LYS A 117 0.87 -11.22 5.00
C LYS A 117 1.37 -9.82 5.38
N CYS A 118 1.12 -8.86 4.50
CA CYS A 118 1.28 -7.43 4.74
C CYS A 118 -0.10 -6.78 4.72
N VAL A 119 -0.40 -5.90 5.67
CA VAL A 119 -1.66 -5.14 5.71
C VAL A 119 -1.31 -3.68 5.52
N TYR A 120 -1.75 -3.10 4.42
CA TYR A 120 -1.59 -1.69 4.07
C TYR A 120 -2.89 -0.96 4.46
N THR A 121 -2.79 0.00 5.37
CA THR A 121 -3.95 0.80 5.80
C THR A 121 -4.30 1.83 4.73
N THR A 122 -5.34 1.55 3.94
CA THR A 122 -5.98 2.52 3.04
C THR A 122 -7.20 3.12 3.74
N GLY A 123 -7.15 4.40 4.11
CA GLY A 123 -8.27 5.17 4.67
C GLY A 123 -8.49 6.48 3.91
N GLU A 124 -9.62 7.17 4.14
CA GLU A 124 -9.81 8.55 3.67
C GLU A 124 -8.87 9.51 4.42
N GLN A 125 -8.06 10.27 3.69
CA GLN A 125 -7.28 11.37 4.26
C GLN A 125 -7.85 12.70 3.74
N ASN A 126 -8.29 13.55 4.66
CA ASN A 126 -8.55 14.96 4.35
C ASN A 126 -7.21 15.69 4.27
N VAL A 127 -6.79 16.05 3.06
CA VAL A 127 -5.50 16.71 2.83
C VAL A 127 -5.70 18.22 2.95
N THR A 128 -5.25 18.77 4.06
CA THR A 128 -5.23 20.21 4.32
C THR A 128 -3.79 20.61 4.58
N LEU A 129 -3.18 21.44 3.73
CA LEU A 129 -1.84 22.00 3.95
C LEU A 129 -1.75 22.68 5.35
N GLY A 130 -0.92 22.13 6.25
CA GLY A 130 -0.68 22.57 7.64
C GLY A 130 0.25 21.62 8.45
N PHE A 131 0.99 22.15 9.45
CA PHE A 131 2.22 21.63 10.08
C PHE A 131 2.05 20.72 11.35
N ASN A 132 2.72 19.55 11.33
CA ASN A 132 3.28 18.62 12.37
C ASN A 132 2.60 18.23 13.73
N VAL A 133 2.53 16.91 14.01
CA VAL A 133 3.12 16.09 15.15
C VAL A 133 2.32 14.79 15.45
N SER A 134 3.07 13.76 15.85
CA SER A 134 2.92 12.29 15.96
C SER A 134 1.90 11.67 16.95
N MET A 135 1.69 10.32 16.86
CA MET A 135 1.48 9.37 18.01
C MET A 135 1.77 7.87 17.68
N LEU A 136 2.15 7.10 18.73
CA LEU A 136 2.54 5.66 18.86
C LEU A 136 1.31 4.70 19.06
N THR A 137 1.38 3.43 19.52
CA THR A 137 1.78 2.06 19.03
C THR A 137 0.73 1.06 19.64
N THR A 138 0.47 -0.20 19.22
CA THR A 138 1.04 -1.49 19.74
C THR A 138 0.23 -2.79 19.43
N ALA A 139 0.96 -3.93 19.46
CA ALA A 139 0.64 -5.29 19.98
C ALA A 139 -0.21 -6.33 19.19
N GLY A 140 0.43 -7.05 18.25
CA GLY A 140 0.25 -8.52 18.15
C GLY A 140 -0.42 -9.14 16.90
N THR A 141 0.22 -9.05 15.74
CA THR A 141 0.17 -9.93 14.54
C THR A 141 1.47 -9.62 13.79
N ILE A 142 2.21 -10.58 13.20
CA ILE A 142 3.33 -10.20 12.29
C ILE A 142 2.70 -9.85 10.93
N ALA A 143 2.03 -8.70 10.94
CA ALA A 143 1.66 -7.92 9.79
C ALA A 143 2.55 -6.70 9.90
N ASN A 144 3.44 -6.50 8.93
CA ASN A 144 4.09 -5.21 8.81
C ASN A 144 3.17 -4.33 7.95
N THR A 145 3.04 -3.06 8.32
CA THR A 145 2.27 -2.09 7.55
C THR A 145 3.22 -1.44 6.57
N GLY A 146 2.85 -1.36 5.29
CA GLY A 146 3.61 -0.52 4.36
C GLY A 146 3.69 0.93 4.84
N PRO A 147 4.61 1.74 4.28
CA PRO A 147 4.67 3.15 4.62
C PRO A 147 3.30 3.79 4.38
N PRO A 148 2.80 4.64 5.30
CA PRO A 148 1.53 5.31 5.13
C PRO A 148 1.58 6.21 3.88
N PRO A 149 0.47 6.33 3.12
CA PRO A 149 0.44 7.24 1.99
C PRO A 149 0.55 8.69 2.46
N THR A 150 1.31 9.49 1.73
CA THR A 150 1.36 10.94 1.85
C THR A 150 0.81 11.57 0.58
N CYS A 151 -0.10 12.52 0.72
CA CYS A 151 -0.68 13.25 -0.41
C CYS A 151 -0.19 14.70 -0.37
N SER A 152 0.27 15.21 -1.50
CA SER A 152 0.67 16.61 -1.66
C SER A 152 -0.03 17.22 -2.86
N MET A 153 -0.44 18.48 -2.74
CA MET A 153 -1.14 19.23 -3.78
C MET A 153 -0.39 20.52 -4.08
N ARG A 154 -0.21 20.83 -5.36
CA ARG A 154 0.45 22.06 -5.85
C ARG A 154 -0.21 22.57 -7.13
N ILE A 155 -0.06 23.86 -7.41
CA ILE A 155 -0.50 24.46 -8.66
C ILE A 155 0.71 24.53 -9.60
N VAL A 156 0.54 24.03 -10.82
CA VAL A 156 1.60 24.00 -11.83
C VAL A 156 1.13 24.62 -13.14
N THR A 157 2.08 25.15 -13.91
CA THR A 157 1.84 25.57 -15.30
C THR A 157 1.74 24.33 -16.22
N HIS A 158 1.37 24.55 -17.48
CA HIS A 158 1.46 23.51 -18.54
C HIS A 158 2.84 22.91 -18.72
N THR A 159 3.90 23.60 -18.30
CA THR A 159 5.28 23.10 -18.33
C THR A 159 5.66 22.31 -17.08
N GLY A 160 4.74 22.15 -16.12
CA GLY A 160 4.98 21.45 -14.85
C GLY A 160 5.70 22.31 -13.80
N GLN A 161 5.89 23.61 -14.04
CA GLN A 161 6.53 24.51 -13.09
C GLN A 161 5.55 24.88 -11.98
N GLU A 162 5.94 24.65 -10.73
CA GLU A 162 5.17 25.08 -9.56
C GLU A 162 5.15 26.62 -9.44
N ILE A 163 3.96 27.16 -9.16
CA ILE A 163 3.74 28.60 -9.01
C ILE A 163 2.89 28.88 -7.77
N ASN A 164 3.07 30.07 -7.20
CA ASN A 164 2.33 30.54 -6.02
C ASN A 164 1.45 31.76 -6.31
N SER A 165 1.48 32.29 -7.53
CA SER A 165 0.73 33.46 -7.97
C SER A 165 0.36 33.32 -9.45
N ALA A 166 -0.81 33.81 -9.83
CA ALA A 166 -1.32 33.77 -11.19
C ALA A 166 -2.13 35.03 -11.51
N GLU A 167 -2.23 35.38 -12.78
CA GLU A 167 -3.14 36.40 -13.29
C GLU A 167 -4.47 35.76 -13.71
N ILE A 168 -5.57 36.54 -13.65
CA ILE A 168 -6.88 36.04 -14.05
C ILE A 168 -6.83 35.61 -15.52
N GLY A 169 -7.29 34.39 -15.79
CA GLY A 169 -7.27 33.79 -17.12
C GLY A 169 -6.03 32.95 -17.43
N ASP A 170 -5.03 32.91 -16.54
CA ASP A 170 -3.90 31.99 -16.67
C ASP A 170 -4.41 30.54 -16.70
N ASN A 171 -3.99 29.78 -17.69
CA ASN A 171 -4.36 28.37 -17.82
C ASN A 171 -3.36 27.53 -17.01
N LEU A 172 -3.83 26.91 -15.93
CA LEU A 172 -3.03 26.23 -14.92
C LEU A 172 -3.55 24.82 -14.68
N MET A 173 -2.78 24.03 -13.93
CA MET A 173 -3.20 22.69 -13.51
C MET A 173 -3.03 22.54 -12.00
N LEU A 174 -4.05 21.98 -11.35
CA LEU A 174 -3.94 21.50 -9.99
C LEU A 174 -3.37 20.09 -10.02
N GLN A 175 -2.19 19.89 -9.44
CA GLN A 175 -1.51 18.61 -9.38
C GLN A 175 -1.62 18.00 -7.99
N VAL A 176 -2.01 16.73 -7.92
CA VAL A 176 -1.99 15.92 -6.69
C VAL A 176 -1.05 14.74 -6.88
N ASP A 177 -0.07 14.63 -6.00
CA ASP A 177 0.84 13.48 -5.92
C ASP A 177 0.49 12.64 -4.69
N VAL A 178 0.50 11.32 -4.87
CA VAL A 178 0.37 10.35 -3.78
C VAL A 178 1.64 9.52 -3.72
N GLN A 179 2.28 9.51 -2.55
CA GLN A 179 3.54 8.81 -2.33
C GLN A 179 3.40 7.74 -1.24
N PRO A 180 4.07 6.58 -1.37
CA PRO A 180 4.87 6.18 -2.52
C PRO A 180 3.98 5.79 -3.73
N SER A 181 4.25 6.40 -4.89
CA SER A 181 3.48 6.18 -6.13
C SER A 181 3.61 4.75 -6.67
N SER A 182 4.58 3.98 -6.18
CA SER A 182 4.76 2.56 -6.48
C SER A 182 3.75 1.65 -5.76
N ILE A 183 3.16 2.10 -4.63
CA ILE A 183 2.13 1.37 -3.89
C ILE A 183 0.75 1.95 -4.15
N TYR A 184 0.66 3.27 -4.19
CA TYR A 184 -0.59 3.98 -4.01
C TYR A 184 -0.90 4.85 -5.21
N GLY A 185 -2.19 4.92 -5.52
CA GLY A 185 -2.78 5.87 -6.45
C GLY A 185 -3.68 6.84 -5.68
N GLY A 186 -3.84 8.03 -6.23
CA GLY A 186 -4.81 9.00 -5.75
C GLY A 186 -6.08 8.98 -6.58
N PHE A 187 -7.18 9.34 -5.93
CA PHE A 187 -8.44 9.70 -6.57
C PHE A 187 -8.99 10.96 -5.87
N ALA A 188 -9.03 12.07 -6.60
CA ALA A 188 -9.49 13.35 -6.09
C ALA A 188 -11.02 13.44 -6.17
N ARG A 189 -11.64 13.86 -5.07
CA ARG A 189 -13.09 14.08 -4.95
C ARG A 189 -13.36 15.23 -3.98
N SER A 190 -14.57 15.78 -4.05
CA SER A 190 -15.04 16.82 -3.11
C SER A 190 -14.04 17.97 -2.99
N CYS A 191 -13.63 18.52 -4.13
CA CYS A 191 -12.70 19.64 -4.17
C CYS A 191 -13.46 20.97 -4.09
N VAL A 192 -13.00 21.85 -3.21
CA VAL A 192 -13.57 23.17 -2.96
C VAL A 192 -12.48 24.21 -3.14
N ALA A 193 -12.76 25.21 -3.98
CA ALA A 193 -12.02 26.46 -4.02
C ALA A 193 -12.63 27.41 -3.00
N LYS A 194 -11.82 27.98 -2.11
CA LYS A 194 -12.29 28.91 -1.08
C LYS A 194 -11.30 29.99 -0.74
N THR A 195 -11.76 31.07 -0.10
CA THR A 195 -10.86 32.10 0.45
C THR A 195 -10.28 31.65 1.81
N MET A 196 -9.41 32.48 2.39
CA MET A 196 -8.85 32.23 3.72
C MET A 196 -9.84 32.53 4.87
N GLU A 197 -10.97 33.16 4.56
CA GLU A 197 -12.01 33.48 5.53
C GLU A 197 -13.05 32.36 5.56
N ASP A 198 -13.41 31.87 6.75
CA ASP A 198 -14.37 30.77 6.94
C ASP A 198 -15.84 31.25 6.79
N SER A 199 -16.16 31.99 5.72
CA SER A 199 -17.52 32.38 5.36
C SER A 199 -18.05 31.54 4.19
N VAL A 200 -19.30 31.09 4.28
CA VAL A 200 -19.94 30.22 3.27
C VAL A 200 -20.08 30.92 1.91
N GLU A 201 -20.14 32.26 1.88
CA GLU A 201 -20.19 33.05 0.63
C GLU A 201 -18.87 33.04 -0.17
N ASN A 202 -17.82 32.42 0.39
CA ASN A 202 -16.47 32.41 -0.16
C ASN A 202 -16.01 31.00 -0.58
N GLU A 203 -16.93 30.06 -0.80
CA GLU A 203 -16.63 28.68 -1.22
C GLU A 203 -17.30 28.35 -2.57
N TYR A 204 -16.60 27.59 -3.40
CA TYR A 204 -17.08 27.07 -4.67
C TYR A 204 -16.61 25.63 -4.87
N ILE A 205 -17.55 24.69 -5.01
CA ILE A 205 -17.24 23.28 -5.23
C ILE A 205 -16.81 23.13 -6.68
N VAL A 206 -15.56 22.73 -6.93
CA VAL A 206 -15.00 22.51 -8.27
C VAL A 206 -15.01 21.05 -8.70
N THR A 207 -15.06 20.12 -7.73
CA THR A 207 -15.20 18.68 -7.99
C THR A 207 -16.20 18.09 -7.00
N ASP A 208 -17.17 17.35 -7.50
CA ASP A 208 -18.21 16.71 -6.71
C ASP A 208 -17.69 15.49 -5.91
N GLU A 209 -18.58 14.87 -5.15
CA GLU A 209 -18.27 13.67 -4.38
C GLU A 209 -17.90 12.45 -5.24
N ASN A 210 -18.25 12.43 -6.52
CA ASN A 210 -17.92 11.35 -7.44
C ASN A 210 -16.61 11.59 -8.18
N GLY A 211 -15.91 12.69 -7.92
CA GLY A 211 -14.65 13.05 -8.60
C GLY A 211 -14.84 13.73 -9.95
N CYS A 212 -16.06 14.18 -10.27
CA CYS A 212 -16.37 14.88 -11.50
C CYS A 212 -16.37 16.39 -11.32
N ALA A 213 -15.91 17.12 -12.33
CA ALA A 213 -16.01 18.56 -12.37
C ALA A 213 -17.48 19.01 -12.28
N THR A 214 -17.75 19.97 -11.40
CA THR A 214 -19.10 20.57 -11.28
C THR A 214 -19.39 21.54 -12.42
N ASP A 215 -18.36 22.23 -12.91
CA ASP A 215 -18.39 23.09 -14.09
C ASP A 215 -17.07 22.94 -14.89
N PRO A 216 -17.05 22.09 -15.94
CA PRO A 216 -15.89 21.87 -16.79
C PRO A 216 -15.35 23.12 -17.51
N SER A 217 -16.12 24.22 -17.55
CA SER A 217 -15.65 25.49 -18.13
C SER A 217 -14.76 26.29 -17.18
N ILE A 218 -14.87 26.06 -15.88
CA ILE A 218 -14.08 26.71 -14.82
C ILE A 218 -12.96 25.78 -14.35
N PHE A 219 -13.28 24.52 -14.11
CA PHE A 219 -12.36 23.51 -13.60
C PHE A 219 -12.59 22.19 -14.34
N GLY A 220 -11.57 21.69 -15.01
CA GLY A 220 -11.64 20.48 -15.84
C GLY A 220 -11.70 19.19 -15.01
N GLU A 221 -11.96 18.09 -15.72
CA GLU A 221 -11.94 16.76 -15.13
C GLU A 221 -10.53 16.36 -14.66
N TRP A 222 -10.48 15.45 -13.70
CA TRP A 222 -9.23 14.89 -13.21
C TRP A 222 -8.70 13.82 -14.15
N ASP A 223 -7.49 14.02 -14.66
CA ASP A 223 -6.75 13.06 -15.48
C ASP A 223 -5.51 12.56 -14.76
N TYR A 224 -5.20 11.27 -14.95
CA TYR A 224 -3.97 10.68 -14.43
C TYR A 224 -2.83 10.82 -15.44
N ASN A 225 -1.76 11.50 -15.04
CA ASN A 225 -0.53 11.59 -15.82
C ASN A 225 0.40 10.41 -15.46
N PRO A 226 0.68 9.49 -16.40
CA PRO A 226 1.53 8.33 -16.14
C PRO A 226 3.03 8.67 -16.05
N GLU A 227 3.48 9.78 -16.61
CA GLU A 227 4.90 10.19 -16.59
C GLU A 227 5.29 10.72 -15.21
N THR A 228 4.44 11.56 -14.63
CA THR A 228 4.63 12.15 -13.29
C THR A 228 3.98 11.32 -12.18
N GLN A 229 3.20 10.29 -12.53
CA GLN A 229 2.40 9.47 -11.62
C GLN A 229 1.46 10.29 -10.72
N SER A 230 0.84 11.32 -11.28
CA SER A 230 0.06 12.31 -10.54
C SER A 230 -1.31 12.54 -11.16
N LEU A 231 -2.24 13.06 -10.37
CA LEU A 231 -3.52 13.55 -10.87
C LEU A 231 -3.39 15.02 -11.26
N LEU A 232 -3.97 15.39 -12.39
CA LEU A 232 -3.99 16.74 -12.92
C LEU A 232 -5.43 17.14 -13.24
N ALA A 233 -5.82 18.34 -12.85
CA ALA A 233 -7.04 18.98 -13.34
C ALA A 233 -6.71 20.39 -13.83
N GLY A 234 -7.05 20.69 -15.08
CA GLY A 234 -6.81 22.00 -15.69
C GLY A 234 -7.85 23.02 -15.24
N PHE A 235 -7.46 24.26 -15.02
CA PHE A 235 -8.38 25.35 -14.70
C PHE A 235 -7.83 26.68 -15.20
N ASN A 236 -8.73 27.63 -15.50
CA ASN A 236 -8.33 29.01 -15.74
C ASN A 236 -8.37 29.76 -14.41
N ALA A 237 -7.30 30.48 -14.06
CA ALA A 237 -7.22 31.23 -12.83
C ALA A 237 -8.39 32.21 -12.71
N PHE A 238 -9.14 32.07 -11.62
CA PHE A 238 -10.28 32.92 -11.26
C PHE A 238 -10.06 33.54 -9.87
N LYS A 239 -10.91 34.48 -9.46
CA LYS A 239 -10.92 35.02 -8.09
C LYS A 239 -12.32 35.24 -7.55
N PHE A 240 -12.46 35.20 -6.22
CA PHE A 240 -13.68 35.67 -5.56
C PHE A 240 -13.68 37.20 -5.53
N PRO A 241 -14.84 37.87 -5.67
CA PRO A 241 -14.90 39.33 -5.54
C PRO A 241 -14.43 39.86 -4.19
N SER A 242 -14.54 39.03 -3.14
CA SER A 242 -14.19 39.33 -1.75
C SER A 242 -12.71 39.14 -1.41
N SER A 243 -11.93 38.43 -2.23
CA SER A 243 -10.53 38.12 -1.90
C SER A 243 -9.67 37.82 -3.13
N ASP A 244 -8.43 38.31 -3.10
CA ASP A 244 -7.40 37.97 -4.08
C ASP A 244 -6.68 36.64 -3.76
N ASN A 245 -7.00 35.99 -2.62
CA ASN A 245 -6.39 34.72 -2.21
C ASN A 245 -7.40 33.57 -2.32
N ILE A 246 -7.05 32.54 -3.09
CA ILE A 246 -7.81 31.29 -3.19
C ILE A 246 -6.97 30.12 -2.70
N ARG A 247 -7.65 29.18 -2.06
CA ARG A 247 -7.14 27.89 -1.65
C ARG A 247 -8.02 26.77 -2.20
N PHE A 248 -7.39 25.73 -2.69
CA PHE A 248 -8.06 24.46 -2.97
C PHE A 248 -7.98 23.54 -1.76
N GLN A 249 -9.09 22.84 -1.49
CA GLN A 249 -9.17 21.79 -0.49
C GLN A 249 -9.88 20.60 -1.12
N CYS A 250 -9.23 19.44 -1.17
CA CYS A 250 -9.75 18.23 -1.79
C CYS A 250 -9.73 17.07 -0.81
N ASN A 251 -10.68 16.15 -0.95
CA ASN A 251 -10.59 14.82 -0.34
C ASN A 251 -9.88 13.89 -1.33
N ILE A 252 -8.76 13.29 -0.91
CA ILE A 252 -8.00 12.36 -1.75
C ILE A 252 -8.24 10.96 -1.22
N ARG A 253 -8.97 10.16 -1.99
CA ARG A 253 -9.11 8.74 -1.71
C ARG A 253 -7.88 8.02 -2.23
N VAL A 254 -7.16 7.38 -1.32
CA VAL A 254 -5.99 6.59 -1.68
C VAL A 254 -6.42 5.18 -2.06
N CYS A 255 -6.02 4.73 -3.25
CA CYS A 255 -6.17 3.36 -3.70
C CYS A 255 -4.82 2.65 -3.64
N PHE A 256 -4.87 1.32 -3.53
CA PHE A 256 -3.69 0.52 -3.80
C PHE A 256 -3.54 0.32 -5.31
N GLY A 257 -2.35 0.59 -5.84
CA GLY A 257 -2.08 0.64 -7.28
C GLY A 257 -2.83 1.80 -7.94
N LYS A 258 -3.29 1.59 -9.17
CA LYS A 258 -4.07 2.61 -9.89
C LYS A 258 -5.51 2.64 -9.39
N CYS A 259 -6.02 3.83 -9.08
CA CYS A 259 -7.44 4.03 -8.84
C CYS A 259 -8.26 3.72 -10.10
N GLN A 260 -9.52 3.31 -9.92
CA GLN A 260 -10.43 3.14 -11.05
C GLN A 260 -10.74 4.52 -11.65
N PRO A 261 -10.73 4.65 -12.99
CA PRO A 261 -11.11 5.90 -13.63
C PRO A 261 -12.60 6.17 -13.40
N VAL A 262 -12.94 7.43 -13.20
CA VAL A 262 -14.33 7.88 -13.18
C VAL A 262 -14.75 8.29 -14.58
N ASN A 263 -15.99 7.96 -14.93
CA ASN A 263 -16.57 8.38 -16.20
C ASN A 263 -17.59 9.49 -15.91
N CYS A 264 -17.19 10.73 -16.15
CA CYS A 264 -18.03 11.92 -15.96
C CYS A 264 -18.90 12.23 -17.19
N ARG A 265 -19.43 11.18 -17.83
CA ARG A 265 -20.30 11.25 -19.03
C ARG A 265 -21.57 10.45 -18.88
#